data_AF-A0A117IBV9-F1
#
_entry.id   AF-A0A117IBV9-F1
#
_cell.length_a   1.000
_cell.length_b   1.000
_cell.length_c   1.000
_cell.angle_alpha   90.00
_cell.angle_beta   90.00
_cell.angle_gamma   90.00
#
_symmetry.space_group_name_H-M   'P 1'
#
loop_
_entity.id
_entity.type
_entity.pdbx_description
1 polymer ?
#
loop_
_entity_poly.entity_id
_entity_poly.type
_entity_poly.pdbx_seq_one_letter_code
_entity_poly.pdbx_strand_id
1 'polypeptide(L)'
;MDLEFALNDASFVPSTIASELHAEFARGFQSIFSQDHIVSILNIDSFFMQDSDGVSYFDHIITHLPRDDKEQLLYALGRCPLGWSSDSSWPGHNDIEATVYGLKSAGAAMAVHRGAGLAGIATSDELRSRKLAVQVSELDKEADRIKERSVDLEHWHDPSTASDFHLRIIGQLRGQIRSARELWRLKSVVFPRLRFINQCQNQLSGLEHEAFIQVINRLTELNEAATEWPDTAPSPTWGSRVTPEYENRRRLCYFTDNEGETHLYDLHARYTPGAGRIHIRLLRRERMIEVAYIGIKLGT
;
A
#
# COMPACT_ATOMS: atom_id res chain seq x y z
N MET A 1 -1.31 -11.63 15.20
CA MET A 1 -0.80 -10.69 14.18
C MET A 1 -2.03 -10.08 13.55
N ASP A 2 -2.36 -8.88 13.99
CA ASP A 2 -3.75 -8.51 14.18
C ASP A 2 -4.05 -7.25 13.38
N LEU A 3 -4.76 -7.44 12.26
CA LEU A 3 -5.43 -6.37 11.54
C LEU A 3 -6.76 -6.08 12.26
N GLU A 4 -7.10 -4.80 12.44
CA GLU A 4 -8.25 -4.33 13.22
C GLU A 4 -8.62 -2.88 12.87
N PHE A 5 -9.89 -2.44 13.01
CA PHE A 5 -10.56 -1.85 11.85
C PHE A 5 -11.53 -0.59 12.08
N ALA A 6 -11.70 0.46 11.16
CA ALA A 6 -12.59 1.71 11.19
C ALA A 6 -13.58 2.21 9.98
N LEU A 7 -14.97 2.28 10.15
CA LEU A 7 -16.15 2.95 9.43
C LEU A 7 -17.49 2.91 10.26
N ASN A 8 -18.48 3.86 10.18
CA ASN A 8 -19.86 3.71 10.76
C ASN A 8 -21.00 4.50 10.04
N ASP A 9 -22.25 4.10 10.29
CA ASP A 9 -23.56 4.58 9.82
C ASP A 9 -23.83 6.09 9.94
N ALA A 10 -23.96 6.74 8.77
CA ALA A 10 -25.03 7.69 8.44
C ALA A 10 -25.00 7.96 6.92
N SER A 11 -26.11 8.47 6.35
CA SER A 11 -26.16 9.07 5.00
C SER A 11 -26.10 8.13 3.77
N PHE A 12 -27.12 7.30 3.54
CA PHE A 12 -27.38 6.73 2.20
C PHE A 12 -28.83 6.93 1.73
N VAL A 13 -28.99 7.81 0.75
CA VAL A 13 -30.18 7.98 -0.12
C VAL A 13 -29.72 7.62 -1.53
N PRO A 14 -30.49 6.87 -2.34
CA PRO A 14 -29.94 6.19 -3.52
C PRO A 14 -29.58 7.17 -4.64
N SER A 15 -28.37 7.02 -5.21
CA SER A 15 -28.02 7.63 -6.49
C SER A 15 -27.09 6.72 -7.32
N THR A 16 -27.14 6.90 -8.63
CA THR A 16 -26.66 5.99 -9.69
C THR A 16 -25.13 5.88 -9.85
N ILE A 17 -24.37 6.22 -8.81
CA ILE A 17 -22.88 6.20 -8.80
C ILE A 17 -22.36 5.03 -7.93
N ALA A 18 -23.25 4.31 -7.23
CA ALA A 18 -22.90 3.25 -6.30
C ALA A 18 -21.95 2.20 -6.92
N SER A 19 -22.26 1.65 -8.09
CA SER A 19 -21.47 0.59 -8.74
C SER A 19 -20.04 0.98 -9.13
N GLU A 20 -19.79 2.25 -9.47
CA GLU A 20 -18.45 2.74 -9.80
C GLU A 20 -17.60 2.91 -8.53
N LEU A 21 -18.20 3.46 -7.47
CA LEU A 21 -17.62 3.52 -6.12
C LEU A 21 -17.33 2.12 -5.56
N HIS A 22 -18.23 1.14 -5.78
CA HIS A 22 -18.03 -0.26 -5.36
C HIS A 22 -16.80 -0.88 -6.04
N ALA A 23 -16.66 -0.70 -7.36
CA ALA A 23 -15.56 -1.25 -8.12
C ALA A 23 -14.21 -0.60 -7.74
N GLU A 24 -14.21 0.69 -7.41
CA GLU A 24 -13.00 1.40 -6.95
C GLU A 24 -12.59 0.98 -5.54
N PHE A 25 -13.55 0.87 -4.62
CA PHE A 25 -13.32 0.38 -3.25
C PHE A 25 -12.78 -1.06 -3.24
N ALA A 26 -13.37 -1.96 -4.04
CA ALA A 26 -12.92 -3.35 -4.16
C ALA A 26 -11.47 -3.47 -4.71
N ARG A 27 -11.09 -2.64 -5.68
CA ARG A 27 -9.69 -2.56 -6.17
C ARG A 27 -8.72 -2.04 -5.09
N GLY A 28 -9.17 -1.09 -4.27
CA GLY A 28 -8.44 -0.63 -3.08
C GLY A 28 -8.15 -1.80 -2.12
N PHE A 29 -9.16 -2.62 -1.81
CA PHE A 29 -8.98 -3.80 -0.95
C PHE A 29 -8.06 -4.85 -1.53
N GLN A 30 -8.15 -5.17 -2.82
CA GLN A 30 -7.21 -6.09 -3.48
C GLN A 30 -5.75 -5.60 -3.35
N SER A 31 -5.51 -4.30 -3.51
CA SER A 31 -4.17 -3.72 -3.34
C SER A 31 -3.68 -3.73 -1.87
N ILE A 32 -4.60 -3.79 -0.90
CA ILE A 32 -4.28 -3.82 0.54
C ILE A 32 -4.02 -5.26 1.00
N PHE A 33 -4.89 -6.22 0.66
CA PHE A 33 -4.72 -7.63 1.08
C PHE A 33 -3.53 -8.32 0.40
N SER A 34 -3.15 -7.91 -0.81
CA SER A 34 -1.95 -8.42 -1.50
C SER A 34 -0.61 -7.96 -0.91
N GLN A 35 -0.62 -7.14 0.15
CA GLN A 35 0.58 -6.60 0.79
C GLN A 35 0.48 -6.79 2.32
N ASP A 36 1.44 -7.49 2.95
CA ASP A 36 1.45 -7.84 4.39
C ASP A 36 1.44 -6.61 5.34
N HIS A 37 0.28 -5.97 5.49
CA HIS A 37 0.09 -4.70 6.19
C HIS A 37 -1.00 -4.76 7.26
N ILE A 38 -0.80 -3.99 8.33
CA ILE A 38 -1.77 -3.80 9.41
C ILE A 38 -2.62 -2.56 9.06
N VAL A 39 -3.93 -2.73 8.85
CA VAL A 39 -4.86 -1.70 8.30
C VAL A 39 -6.21 -1.74 9.02
N SER A 40 -7.06 -0.70 8.87
CA SER A 40 -8.27 -0.52 9.70
C SER A 40 -9.65 -0.13 9.01
N ILE A 41 -10.68 -1.03 8.95
CA ILE A 41 -12.15 -1.00 8.52
C ILE A 41 -13.30 -1.38 9.59
N LEU A 42 -14.09 -0.45 10.13
CA LEU A 42 -15.24 -0.66 11.05
C LEU A 42 -16.51 -0.71 10.19
N ASN A 43 -17.67 -0.99 10.76
CA ASN A 43 -18.89 -1.40 10.07
C ASN A 43 -18.75 -2.57 9.09
N ILE A 44 -18.99 -3.74 9.66
CA ILE A 44 -19.53 -4.88 8.94
C ILE A 44 -21.00 -4.64 8.54
N ASP A 45 -21.79 -3.88 9.29
CA ASP A 45 -23.24 -3.80 9.06
C ASP A 45 -23.60 -3.22 7.68
N SER A 46 -22.81 -2.26 7.20
CA SER A 46 -22.93 -1.69 5.86
C SER A 46 -22.55 -2.67 4.73
N PHE A 47 -21.80 -3.74 5.01
CA PHE A 47 -21.54 -4.81 4.03
C PHE A 47 -22.82 -5.61 3.73
N PHE A 48 -23.68 -5.86 4.72
CA PHE A 48 -24.84 -6.74 4.57
C PHE A 48 -26.15 -6.02 4.20
N MET A 49 -26.13 -4.68 4.09
CA MET A 49 -27.28 -3.93 3.57
C MET A 49 -27.47 -4.17 2.07
N GLN A 50 -28.72 -4.46 1.68
CA GLN A 50 -29.14 -4.64 0.29
C GLN A 50 -29.45 -3.29 -0.37
N ASP A 51 -29.11 -3.16 -1.66
CA ASP A 51 -29.51 -2.03 -2.50
C ASP A 51 -30.97 -2.13 -2.99
N SER A 52 -31.37 -1.24 -3.90
CA SER A 52 -32.71 -1.23 -4.49
C SER A 52 -33.05 -2.48 -5.31
N ASP A 53 -32.04 -3.24 -5.73
CA ASP A 53 -32.17 -4.47 -6.52
C ASP A 53 -32.02 -5.74 -5.65
N GLY A 54 -31.83 -5.58 -4.33
CA GLY A 54 -31.75 -6.65 -3.35
C GLY A 54 -30.35 -7.25 -3.14
N VAL A 55 -29.30 -6.62 -3.68
CA VAL A 55 -27.91 -7.14 -3.64
C VAL A 55 -27.12 -6.41 -2.54
N SER A 56 -26.35 -7.15 -1.72
CA SER A 56 -25.54 -6.53 -0.68
C SER A 56 -24.13 -6.15 -1.14
N TYR A 57 -23.51 -5.20 -0.44
CA TYR A 57 -22.11 -4.81 -0.66
C TYR A 57 -21.15 -6.00 -0.44
N PHE A 58 -21.47 -6.87 0.51
CA PHE A 58 -20.81 -8.14 0.77
C PHE A 58 -20.87 -9.04 -0.46
N ASP A 59 -22.06 -9.27 -1.03
CA ASP A 59 -22.23 -10.09 -2.22
C ASP A 59 -21.44 -9.51 -3.40
N HIS A 60 -21.46 -8.19 -3.58
CA HIS A 60 -20.70 -7.53 -4.64
C HIS A 60 -19.18 -7.71 -4.47
N ILE A 61 -18.63 -7.44 -3.28
CA ILE A 61 -17.19 -7.56 -3.01
C ILE A 61 -16.75 -9.04 -3.07
N ILE A 62 -17.49 -9.94 -2.42
CA ILE A 62 -17.23 -11.39 -2.45
C ILE A 62 -17.40 -11.97 -3.86
N THR A 63 -18.19 -11.37 -4.76
CA THR A 63 -18.26 -11.83 -6.16
C THR A 63 -16.98 -11.46 -6.93
N HIS A 64 -16.42 -10.27 -6.72
CA HIS A 64 -15.35 -9.69 -7.55
C HIS A 64 -13.91 -9.92 -7.04
N LEU A 65 -13.72 -10.38 -5.80
CA LEU A 65 -12.40 -10.74 -5.28
C LEU A 65 -11.88 -12.08 -5.88
N PRO A 66 -10.56 -12.26 -6.04
CA PRO A 66 -9.91 -13.57 -6.15
C PRO A 66 -10.23 -14.48 -4.96
N ARG A 67 -10.10 -15.81 -5.12
CA ARG A 67 -10.43 -16.78 -4.06
C ARG A 67 -9.65 -16.50 -2.76
N ASP A 68 -8.33 -16.32 -2.86
CA ASP A 68 -7.47 -16.19 -1.70
C ASP A 68 -7.75 -14.86 -0.97
N ASP A 69 -8.05 -13.79 -1.73
CA ASP A 69 -8.50 -12.50 -1.19
C ASP A 69 -9.88 -12.59 -0.53
N LYS A 70 -10.80 -13.44 -1.03
CA LYS A 70 -12.06 -13.75 -0.32
C LYS A 70 -11.79 -14.47 0.99
N GLU A 71 -10.91 -15.47 1.00
CA GLU A 71 -10.56 -16.20 2.21
C GLU A 71 -9.90 -15.26 3.26
N GLN A 72 -9.05 -14.32 2.83
CA GLN A 72 -8.50 -13.27 3.70
C GLN A 72 -9.55 -12.24 4.16
N LEU A 73 -10.41 -11.75 3.28
CA LEU A 73 -11.48 -10.82 3.65
C LEU A 73 -12.46 -11.48 4.62
N LEU A 74 -12.88 -12.72 4.38
CA LEU A 74 -13.77 -13.46 5.29
C LEU A 74 -13.09 -13.74 6.64
N TYR A 75 -11.79 -14.02 6.65
CA TYR A 75 -11.00 -14.15 7.88
C TYR A 75 -10.86 -12.81 8.63
N ALA A 76 -10.82 -11.68 7.93
CA ALA A 76 -10.81 -10.34 8.51
C ALA A 76 -12.21 -9.88 8.98
N LEU A 77 -13.28 -10.20 8.24
CA LEU A 77 -14.67 -9.92 8.61
C LEU A 77 -15.11 -10.78 9.79
N GLY A 78 -14.66 -12.03 9.89
CA GLY A 78 -14.79 -12.85 11.10
C GLY A 78 -14.04 -12.30 12.33
N ARG A 79 -13.41 -11.12 12.21
CA ARG A 79 -12.65 -10.40 13.25
C ARG A 79 -12.95 -8.88 13.28
N CYS A 80 -13.89 -8.36 12.48
CA CYS A 80 -14.17 -6.92 12.39
C CYS A 80 -15.35 -6.49 13.30
N PRO A 81 -15.32 -5.29 13.90
CA PRO A 81 -16.43 -4.82 14.73
C PRO A 81 -16.96 -3.42 14.37
N LEU A 82 -18.27 -3.29 14.19
CA LEU A 82 -19.01 -2.25 14.93
C LEU A 82 -20.41 -2.75 15.32
N GLY A 83 -21.08 -1.96 16.17
CA GLY A 83 -22.03 -2.49 17.15
C GLY A 83 -21.33 -3.11 18.38
N TRP A 84 -20.00 -3.01 18.49
CA TRP A 84 -19.19 -3.75 19.46
C TRP A 84 -18.75 -2.87 20.64
N SER A 85 -19.30 -3.17 21.82
CA SER A 85 -18.53 -3.07 23.06
C SER A 85 -17.62 -4.29 23.15
N SER A 86 -16.31 -4.10 23.11
CA SER A 86 -15.39 -5.23 23.25
C SER A 86 -15.19 -5.58 24.73
N ASP A 87 -15.44 -6.84 25.09
CA ASP A 87 -14.79 -7.48 26.25
C ASP A 87 -13.33 -7.91 25.92
N SER A 88 -12.80 -7.47 24.76
CA SER A 88 -11.57 -8.00 24.16
C SER A 88 -10.39 -7.05 24.38
N SER A 89 -9.46 -7.48 25.22
CA SER A 89 -8.26 -6.70 25.55
C SER A 89 -7.32 -6.49 24.36
N TRP A 90 -7.32 -5.28 23.77
CA TRP A 90 -6.13 -4.76 23.10
C TRP A 90 -5.28 -3.93 24.09
N PRO A 91 -3.94 -3.87 23.94
CA PRO A 91 -3.08 -3.12 24.86
C PRO A 91 -3.47 -1.63 24.89
N GLY A 92 -3.93 -1.15 26.03
CA GLY A 92 -4.41 0.23 26.19
C GLY A 92 -5.92 0.45 26.07
N HIS A 93 -6.74 -0.56 25.75
CA HIS A 93 -8.21 -0.41 25.67
C HIS A 93 -8.84 0.26 26.91
N ASN A 94 -8.36 -0.09 28.10
CA ASN A 94 -8.85 0.46 29.38
C ASN A 94 -8.16 1.78 29.76
N ASP A 95 -7.17 2.20 28.97
CA ASP A 95 -6.26 3.30 29.29
C ASP A 95 -6.46 4.50 28.37
N ILE A 96 -7.10 4.35 27.21
CA ILE A 96 -7.31 5.44 26.23
C ILE A 96 -8.74 5.43 25.66
N GLU A 97 -9.45 6.53 25.86
CA GLU A 97 -10.70 6.85 25.17
C GLU A 97 -10.45 7.94 24.12
N ALA A 98 -11.15 7.88 22.99
CA ALA A 98 -11.12 8.92 21.99
C ALA A 98 -12.52 9.27 21.49
N THR A 99 -12.74 10.55 21.18
CA THR A 99 -13.96 11.05 20.56
C THR A 99 -13.65 11.83 19.28
N VAL A 100 -14.51 11.67 18.28
CA VAL A 100 -14.48 12.41 17.01
C VAL A 100 -15.82 13.14 16.90
N TYR A 101 -15.78 14.47 16.78
CA TYR A 101 -16.98 15.34 16.85
C TYR A 101 -17.88 15.07 18.09
N GLY A 102 -17.27 14.70 19.22
CA GLY A 102 -17.98 14.39 20.48
C GLY A 102 -18.55 12.97 20.58
N LEU A 103 -18.41 12.14 19.55
CA LEU A 103 -18.84 10.73 19.56
C LEU A 103 -17.66 9.80 19.87
N LYS A 104 -17.83 8.85 20.79
CA LYS A 104 -16.78 7.87 21.14
C LYS A 104 -16.40 7.02 19.92
N SER A 105 -15.11 6.82 19.70
CA SER A 105 -14.58 6.01 18.59
C SER A 105 -13.40 5.16 19.06
N ALA A 106 -13.64 3.86 19.22
CA ALA A 106 -12.59 2.87 19.51
C ALA A 106 -11.53 2.83 18.39
N GLY A 107 -11.94 3.01 17.13
CA GLY A 107 -11.02 3.12 15.99
C GLY A 107 -10.07 4.31 16.11
N ALA A 108 -10.57 5.48 16.54
CA ALA A 108 -9.72 6.64 16.77
C ALA A 108 -8.79 6.45 17.99
N ALA A 109 -9.28 5.81 19.06
CA ALA A 109 -8.47 5.51 20.26
C ALA A 109 -7.31 4.55 19.92
N MET A 110 -7.61 3.51 19.15
CA MET A 110 -6.63 2.55 18.63
C MET A 110 -5.63 3.21 17.66
N ALA A 111 -6.10 4.07 16.75
CA ALA A 111 -5.23 4.79 15.82
C ALA A 111 -4.26 5.72 16.56
N VAL A 112 -4.72 6.45 17.59
CA VAL A 112 -3.86 7.26 18.47
C VAL A 112 -2.86 6.38 19.23
N HIS A 113 -3.29 5.26 19.82
CA HIS A 113 -2.42 4.35 20.55
C HIS A 113 -1.32 3.74 19.64
N ARG A 114 -1.67 3.36 18.41
CA ARG A 114 -0.75 2.74 17.44
C ARG A 114 0.04 3.74 16.59
N GLY A 115 -0.23 5.05 16.68
CA GLY A 115 0.36 6.07 15.81
C GLY A 115 -0.02 5.93 14.33
N ALA A 116 -1.22 5.42 14.06
CA ALA A 116 -1.75 5.14 12.72
C ALA A 116 -2.70 6.24 12.21
N GLY A 117 -3.01 6.20 10.91
CA GLY A 117 -4.14 6.96 10.35
C GLY A 117 -5.47 6.23 10.52
N LEU A 118 -6.56 6.94 10.24
CA LEU A 118 -7.93 6.43 10.30
C LEU A 118 -8.47 6.29 8.86
N ALA A 119 -8.89 5.10 8.45
CA ALA A 119 -9.72 4.98 7.24
C ALA A 119 -11.18 5.27 7.59
N GLY A 120 -11.95 5.74 6.61
CA GLY A 120 -13.33 6.17 6.76
C GLY A 120 -14.03 6.24 5.40
N ILE A 121 -15.32 6.58 5.42
CA ILE A 121 -16.04 7.14 4.27
C ILE A 121 -16.59 8.48 4.72
N ALA A 122 -16.38 9.54 3.92
CA ALA A 122 -16.87 10.86 4.29
C ALA A 122 -18.38 11.01 4.03
N THR A 123 -19.17 10.61 5.03
CA THR A 123 -20.65 10.65 5.03
C THR A 123 -21.23 12.03 5.39
N SER A 124 -20.39 12.96 5.85
CA SER A 124 -20.70 14.37 6.08
C SER A 124 -19.52 15.26 5.66
N ASP A 125 -19.75 16.58 5.50
CA ASP A 125 -18.71 17.51 5.07
C ASP A 125 -17.59 17.68 6.12
N GLU A 126 -17.89 17.50 7.40
CA GLU A 126 -16.90 17.48 8.47
C GLU A 126 -15.94 16.29 8.31
N LEU A 127 -16.46 15.14 7.89
CA LEU A 127 -15.66 13.94 7.59
C LEU A 127 -14.93 14.03 6.23
N ARG A 128 -15.25 14.99 5.35
CA ARG A 128 -14.49 15.29 4.11
C ARG A 128 -13.17 16.04 4.36
N SER A 129 -12.55 15.80 5.52
CA SER A 129 -11.26 16.34 5.88
C SER A 129 -10.19 15.25 5.92
N ARG A 130 -9.06 15.53 5.28
CA ARG A 130 -7.80 14.74 5.34
C ARG A 130 -7.23 14.61 6.75
N LYS A 131 -7.70 15.44 7.69
CA LYS A 131 -7.33 15.41 9.10
C LYS A 131 -8.58 15.52 9.98
N LEU A 132 -8.73 14.59 10.91
CA LEU A 132 -9.78 14.65 11.92
C LEU A 132 -9.17 15.03 13.26
N ALA A 133 -9.75 16.07 13.88
CA ALA A 133 -9.41 16.45 15.24
C ALA A 133 -10.10 15.48 16.22
N VAL A 134 -9.29 14.70 16.93
CA VAL A 134 -9.71 13.69 17.88
C VAL A 134 -9.41 14.17 19.29
N GLN A 135 -10.42 14.23 20.16
CA GLN A 135 -10.18 14.46 21.59
C GLN A 135 -9.90 13.12 22.26
N VAL A 136 -8.80 13.05 23.01
CA VAL A 136 -8.26 11.82 23.59
C VAL A 136 -8.14 12.01 25.09
N SER A 137 -8.70 11.08 25.85
CA SER A 137 -8.59 10.99 27.30
C SER A 137 -7.79 9.74 27.65
N GLU A 138 -6.59 9.91 28.22
CA GLU A 138 -5.68 8.80 28.55
C GLU A 138 -5.39 8.71 30.06
N LEU A 139 -5.46 7.52 30.63
CA LEU A 139 -5.21 7.24 32.04
C LEU A 139 -3.69 7.20 32.33
N ASP A 140 -3.20 8.22 33.03
CA ASP A 140 -1.84 8.26 33.57
C ASP A 140 -1.75 7.41 34.84
N LYS A 141 -1.44 6.12 34.68
CA LYS A 141 -1.34 5.13 35.77
C LYS A 141 -0.31 5.48 36.84
N GLU A 142 0.70 6.30 36.55
CA GLU A 142 1.72 6.70 37.53
C GLU A 142 1.27 7.86 38.40
N ALA A 143 0.41 8.75 37.87
CA ALA A 143 -0.06 9.96 38.55
C ALA A 143 -1.56 9.96 38.88
N ASP A 144 -2.22 8.80 38.73
CA ASP A 144 -3.64 8.55 39.02
C ASP A 144 -4.60 9.65 38.51
N ARG A 145 -4.46 9.99 37.22
CA ARG A 145 -5.19 11.09 36.58
C ARG A 145 -5.50 10.82 35.12
N ILE A 146 -6.52 11.48 34.59
CA ILE A 146 -6.80 11.51 33.16
C ILE A 146 -6.03 12.68 32.52
N LYS A 147 -5.33 12.40 31.41
CA LYS A 147 -4.72 13.39 30.52
C LYS A 147 -5.60 13.56 29.29
N GLU A 148 -6.19 14.74 29.15
CA GLU A 148 -6.92 15.11 27.94
C GLU A 148 -6.00 15.81 26.93
N ARG A 149 -6.14 15.49 25.64
CA ARG A 149 -5.42 16.16 24.54
C ARG A 149 -6.23 16.10 23.23
N SER A 150 -5.98 17.06 22.34
CA SER A 150 -6.41 16.98 20.95
C SER A 150 -5.29 16.39 20.08
N VAL A 151 -5.64 15.48 19.16
CA VAL A 151 -4.72 14.87 18.19
C VAL A 151 -5.34 14.97 16.79
N ASP A 152 -4.58 15.45 15.81
CA ASP A 152 -4.94 15.36 14.40
C ASP A 152 -4.60 13.94 13.89
N LEU A 153 -5.60 13.11 13.62
CA LEU A 153 -5.40 11.87 12.85
C LEU A 153 -5.49 12.18 11.36
N GLU A 154 -4.59 11.61 10.56
CA GLU A 154 -4.80 11.55 9.11
C GLU A 154 -6.00 10.66 8.80
N HIS A 155 -6.86 11.12 7.90
CA HIS A 155 -8.13 10.46 7.57
C HIS A 155 -8.21 10.18 6.06
N TRP A 156 -8.45 8.91 5.71
CA TRP A 156 -8.58 8.47 4.32
C TRP A 156 -10.04 8.16 4.07
N HIS A 157 -10.70 9.02 3.32
CA HIS A 157 -12.16 9.05 3.18
C HIS A 157 -12.66 9.00 1.73
N ASP A 158 -11.71 8.95 0.79
CA ASP A 158 -11.91 8.78 -0.65
C ASP A 158 -10.66 8.15 -1.28
N PRO A 159 -10.71 7.69 -2.54
CA PRO A 159 -9.58 7.06 -3.21
C PRO A 159 -8.33 7.95 -3.33
N SER A 160 -8.49 9.28 -3.42
CA SER A 160 -7.36 10.21 -3.51
C SER A 160 -6.59 10.32 -2.20
N THR A 161 -7.32 10.41 -1.07
CA THR A 161 -6.73 10.53 0.27
C THR A 161 -6.10 9.22 0.73
N ALA A 162 -6.68 8.07 0.36
CA ALA A 162 -6.06 6.75 0.55
C ALA A 162 -4.78 6.58 -0.30
N SER A 163 -4.81 7.02 -1.57
CA SER A 163 -3.64 6.97 -2.45
C SER A 163 -2.50 7.87 -1.97
N ASP A 164 -2.80 9.11 -1.57
CA ASP A 164 -1.83 10.05 -1.02
C ASP A 164 -1.15 9.49 0.26
N PHE A 165 -1.92 8.88 1.15
CA PHE A 165 -1.37 8.19 2.33
C PHE A 165 -0.46 7.03 1.94
N HIS A 166 -0.92 6.14 1.04
CA HIS A 166 -0.16 4.97 0.62
C HIS A 166 1.18 5.37 -0.03
N LEU A 167 1.17 6.39 -0.90
CA LEU A 167 2.37 6.97 -1.49
C LEU A 167 3.29 7.59 -0.42
N ARG A 168 2.73 8.27 0.60
CA ARG A 168 3.50 8.84 1.73
C ARG A 168 4.18 7.74 2.56
N ILE A 169 3.47 6.65 2.88
CA ILE A 169 4.04 5.51 3.62
C ILE A 169 5.09 4.79 2.80
N ILE A 170 4.84 4.52 1.52
CA ILE A 170 5.85 3.94 0.62
C ILE A 170 7.09 4.84 0.55
N GLY A 171 6.92 6.16 0.44
CA GLY A 171 8.02 7.13 0.47
C GLY A 171 8.82 7.08 1.78
N GLN A 172 8.13 7.00 2.93
CA GLN A 172 8.78 6.84 4.24
C GLN A 172 9.52 5.51 4.37
N LEU A 173 8.92 4.39 3.94
CA LEU A 173 9.55 3.06 3.95
C LEU A 173 10.78 3.02 3.04
N ARG A 174 10.69 3.53 1.80
CA ARG A 174 11.85 3.72 0.90
C ARG A 174 12.95 4.52 1.60
N GLY A 175 12.58 5.64 2.24
CA GLY A 175 13.47 6.50 3.01
C GLY A 175 14.05 5.86 4.28
N GLN A 176 13.53 4.73 4.74
CA GLN A 176 14.00 3.98 5.92
C GLN A 176 14.84 2.75 5.59
N ILE A 177 14.86 2.26 4.34
CA ILE A 177 15.71 1.12 3.95
C ILE A 177 17.19 1.48 4.15
N ARG A 178 17.94 0.65 4.88
CA ARG A 178 19.39 0.81 5.12
C ARG A 178 20.24 -0.32 4.57
N SER A 179 19.63 -1.44 4.21
CA SER A 179 20.33 -2.64 3.76
C SER A 179 19.65 -3.37 2.59
N ALA A 180 20.45 -4.10 1.82
CA ALA A 180 19.96 -4.99 0.77
C ALA A 180 18.96 -6.05 1.28
N ARG A 181 19.12 -6.51 2.53
CA ARG A 181 18.21 -7.47 3.17
C ARG A 181 16.83 -6.87 3.42
N GLU A 182 16.76 -5.64 3.93
CA GLU A 182 15.50 -4.92 4.14
C GLU A 182 14.82 -4.62 2.81
N LEU A 183 15.57 -4.11 1.83
CA LEU A 183 15.06 -3.91 0.47
C LEU A 183 14.49 -5.21 -0.10
N TRP A 184 15.23 -6.32 -0.03
CA TRP A 184 14.77 -7.58 -0.60
C TRP A 184 13.50 -8.12 0.07
N ARG A 185 13.33 -7.89 1.38
CA ARG A 185 12.12 -8.23 2.14
C ARG A 185 10.94 -7.34 1.74
N LEU A 186 11.16 -6.05 1.55
CA LEU A 186 10.10 -5.05 1.32
C LEU A 186 9.84 -4.73 -0.16
N LYS A 187 10.60 -5.28 -1.10
CA LYS A 187 10.62 -4.85 -2.53
C LYS A 187 9.25 -4.76 -3.20
N SER A 188 8.34 -5.70 -2.95
CA SER A 188 6.98 -5.69 -3.51
C SER A 188 6.09 -4.61 -2.90
N VAL A 189 6.28 -4.27 -1.63
CA VAL A 189 5.60 -3.18 -0.92
C VAL A 189 6.11 -1.83 -1.40
N VAL A 190 7.44 -1.62 -1.40
CA VAL A 190 8.01 -0.30 -1.74
C VAL A 190 8.07 -0.03 -3.24
N PHE A 191 8.05 -1.06 -4.08
CA PHE A 191 8.09 -0.96 -5.54
C PHE A 191 7.04 -1.89 -6.20
N PRO A 192 5.73 -1.65 -6.00
CA PRO A 192 4.66 -2.55 -6.45
C PRO A 192 4.54 -2.68 -7.97
N ARG A 193 5.14 -1.78 -8.76
CA ARG A 193 5.22 -1.88 -10.22
C ARG A 193 6.51 -2.53 -10.73
N LEU A 194 7.41 -2.93 -9.82
CA LEU A 194 8.65 -3.64 -10.14
C LEU A 194 8.57 -5.11 -9.73
N ARG A 195 8.88 -6.00 -10.67
CA ARG A 195 9.17 -7.41 -10.40
C ARG A 195 10.68 -7.61 -10.39
N PHE A 196 11.20 -8.47 -9.53
CA PHE A 196 12.63 -8.78 -9.45
C PHE A 196 12.85 -10.26 -9.68
N ILE A 197 13.81 -10.62 -10.54
CA ILE A 197 14.29 -12.02 -10.58
C ILE A 197 15.10 -12.32 -9.32
N ASN A 198 15.07 -13.55 -8.83
CA ASN A 198 15.69 -13.95 -7.55
C ASN A 198 17.19 -13.65 -7.48
N GLN A 199 17.91 -13.67 -8.60
CA GLN A 199 19.34 -13.35 -8.66
C GLN A 199 19.67 -11.92 -8.21
N CYS A 200 18.72 -10.98 -8.31
CA CYS A 200 18.87 -9.61 -7.83
C CYS A 200 19.15 -9.50 -6.32
N GLN A 201 18.79 -10.51 -5.51
CA GLN A 201 19.09 -10.52 -4.07
C GLN A 201 20.59 -10.45 -3.78
N ASN A 202 21.37 -11.30 -4.45
CA ASN A 202 22.81 -11.40 -4.25
C ASN A 202 23.52 -10.18 -4.84
N GLN A 203 23.03 -9.69 -5.98
CA GLN A 203 23.49 -8.47 -6.63
C GLN A 203 23.35 -7.24 -5.72
N LEU A 204 22.15 -7.02 -5.14
CA LEU A 204 21.91 -5.95 -4.16
C LEU A 204 22.81 -6.06 -2.94
N SER A 205 23.06 -7.29 -2.46
CA SER A 205 23.90 -7.56 -1.30
C SER A 205 25.39 -7.30 -1.55
N GLY A 206 25.83 -7.24 -2.81
CA GLY A 206 27.20 -6.91 -3.21
C GLY A 206 27.43 -5.44 -3.59
N LEU A 207 26.48 -4.54 -3.29
CA LEU A 207 26.63 -3.11 -3.56
C LEU A 207 27.29 -2.39 -2.38
N GLU A 208 28.27 -1.53 -2.70
CA GLU A 208 28.74 -0.48 -1.79
C GLU A 208 27.61 0.49 -1.43
N HIS A 209 27.69 1.12 -0.25
CA HIS A 209 26.61 1.97 0.31
C HIS A 209 26.14 3.06 -0.68
N GLU A 210 27.08 3.76 -1.31
CA GLU A 210 26.77 4.85 -2.24
C GLU A 210 26.09 4.35 -3.52
N ALA A 211 26.47 3.16 -4.00
CA ALA A 211 25.81 2.50 -5.12
C ALA A 211 24.40 2.01 -4.72
N PHE A 212 24.24 1.49 -3.51
CA PHE A 212 22.96 1.03 -2.98
C PHE A 212 21.92 2.16 -2.88
N ILE A 213 22.31 3.33 -2.36
CA ILE A 213 21.44 4.52 -2.33
C ILE A 213 21.01 4.92 -3.75
N GLN A 214 21.94 4.96 -4.70
CA GLN A 214 21.62 5.36 -6.07
C GLN A 214 20.77 4.33 -6.80
N VAL A 215 20.90 3.04 -6.48
CA VAL A 215 19.99 1.98 -6.93
C VAL A 215 18.58 2.19 -6.37
N ILE A 216 18.40 2.51 -5.08
CA ILE A 216 17.07 2.85 -4.53
C ILE A 216 16.45 4.02 -5.29
N ASN A 217 17.24 5.06 -5.59
CA ASN A 217 16.74 6.20 -6.37
C ASN A 217 16.32 5.81 -7.79
N ARG A 218 17.04 4.89 -8.46
CA ARG A 218 16.65 4.41 -9.79
C ARG A 218 15.41 3.52 -9.74
N LEU A 219 15.29 2.64 -8.75
CA LEU A 219 14.10 1.78 -8.57
C LEU A 219 12.85 2.61 -8.25
N THR A 220 13.00 3.70 -7.48
CA THR A 220 11.95 4.69 -7.21
C THR A 220 11.38 5.27 -8.49
N GLU A 221 12.22 5.88 -9.33
CA GLU A 221 11.78 6.47 -10.60
C GLU A 221 11.24 5.43 -11.60
N LEU A 222 11.82 4.22 -11.66
CA LEU A 222 11.32 3.15 -12.51
C LEU A 222 9.91 2.71 -12.06
N ASN A 223 9.66 2.63 -10.76
CA ASN A 223 8.33 2.33 -10.22
C ASN A 223 7.34 3.45 -10.54
N GLU A 224 7.72 4.71 -10.36
CA GLU A 224 6.87 5.88 -10.67
C GLU A 224 6.52 5.94 -12.16
N ALA A 225 7.52 5.80 -13.04
CA ALA A 225 7.32 5.69 -14.48
C ALA A 225 6.34 4.56 -14.86
N ALA A 226 6.44 3.40 -14.21
CA ALA A 226 5.53 2.28 -14.43
C ALA A 226 4.13 2.49 -13.83
N THR A 227 4.00 3.24 -12.73
CA THR A 227 2.70 3.64 -12.16
C THR A 227 1.94 4.59 -13.10
N GLU A 228 2.66 5.52 -13.72
CA GLU A 228 2.09 6.51 -14.66
C GLU A 228 1.96 5.98 -16.10
N TRP A 229 2.29 4.71 -16.38
CA TRP A 229 2.36 4.16 -17.74
C TRP A 229 0.97 4.09 -18.40
N PRO A 230 0.67 4.92 -19.43
CA PRO A 230 -0.62 4.89 -20.10
C PRO A 230 -0.82 3.62 -20.93
N ASP A 231 -2.05 3.11 -20.99
CA ASP A 231 -2.34 1.87 -21.71
C ASP A 231 -2.03 1.93 -23.21
N THR A 232 -2.18 3.10 -23.81
CA THR A 232 -1.88 3.37 -25.22
C THR A 232 -0.38 3.47 -25.52
N ALA A 233 0.47 3.61 -24.51
CA ALA A 233 1.89 3.90 -24.69
C ALA A 233 2.75 2.62 -24.81
N PRO A 234 3.70 2.55 -25.76
CA PRO A 234 4.59 1.41 -25.92
C PRO A 234 5.71 1.35 -24.86
N SER A 235 5.86 2.35 -24.02
CA SER A 235 6.75 2.38 -22.86
C SER A 235 6.25 3.46 -21.89
N PRO A 236 6.60 3.40 -20.60
CA PRO A 236 6.35 4.51 -19.69
C PRO A 236 7.18 5.75 -20.07
N THR A 237 6.78 6.91 -19.53
CA THR A 237 7.61 8.12 -19.52
C THR A 237 8.69 7.95 -18.46
N TRP A 238 9.96 7.97 -18.85
CA TRP A 238 11.05 7.70 -17.93
C TRP A 238 11.46 8.91 -17.08
N GLY A 239 11.49 8.75 -15.75
CA GLY A 239 12.03 9.77 -14.83
C GLY A 239 13.54 10.04 -14.99
N SER A 240 14.28 9.12 -15.61
CA SER A 240 15.68 9.31 -16.00
C SER A 240 16.06 8.56 -17.27
N ARG A 241 17.32 8.67 -17.69
CA ARG A 241 17.82 8.10 -18.93
C ARG A 241 17.89 6.57 -18.87
N VAL A 242 16.79 5.93 -19.25
CA VAL A 242 16.72 4.52 -19.65
C VAL A 242 17.04 4.41 -21.15
N THR A 243 17.95 3.52 -21.53
CA THR A 243 18.32 3.29 -22.94
C THR A 243 18.48 1.80 -23.23
N PRO A 244 18.19 1.33 -24.46
CA PRO A 244 18.59 0.00 -24.88
C PRO A 244 20.13 -0.14 -24.89
N GLU A 245 20.62 -1.34 -24.67
CA GLU A 245 22.01 -1.74 -24.86
C GLU A 245 22.36 -1.77 -26.36
N TYR A 246 23.63 -1.55 -26.69
CA TYR A 246 24.09 -1.62 -28.09
C TYR A 246 24.00 -3.05 -28.64
N GLU A 247 23.66 -3.19 -29.93
CA GLU A 247 23.40 -4.49 -30.59
C GLU A 247 24.52 -5.52 -30.36
N ASN A 248 25.78 -5.09 -30.41
CA ASN A 248 26.96 -5.93 -30.19
C ASN A 248 27.09 -6.50 -28.75
N ARG A 249 26.43 -5.88 -27.79
CA ARG A 249 26.44 -6.24 -26.35
C ARG A 249 25.12 -6.84 -25.89
N ARG A 250 24.05 -6.74 -26.68
CA ARG A 250 22.72 -7.31 -26.45
C ARG A 250 22.74 -8.79 -26.06
N ARG A 251 23.69 -9.57 -26.60
CA ARG A 251 23.94 -10.98 -26.24
C ARG A 251 24.27 -11.23 -24.76
N LEU A 252 24.71 -10.21 -24.02
CA LEU A 252 25.02 -10.29 -22.58
C LEU A 252 23.79 -10.01 -21.72
N CYS A 253 22.69 -9.51 -22.30
CA CYS A 253 21.50 -9.06 -21.59
C CYS A 253 20.40 -10.13 -21.55
N TYR A 254 20.77 -11.41 -21.73
CA TYR A 254 19.86 -12.54 -21.55
C TYR A 254 19.94 -13.05 -20.12
N PHE A 255 18.81 -13.08 -19.43
CA PHE A 255 18.68 -13.59 -18.07
C PHE A 255 17.54 -14.57 -17.98
N THR A 256 17.66 -15.53 -17.07
CA THR A 256 16.60 -16.47 -16.73
C THR A 256 15.73 -15.87 -15.63
N ASP A 257 14.42 -15.86 -15.81
CA ASP A 257 13.48 -15.36 -14.80
C ASP A 257 13.19 -16.39 -13.70
N ASN A 258 12.16 -16.16 -12.88
CA ASN A 258 11.86 -17.01 -11.73
C ASN A 258 11.14 -18.31 -12.15
N GLU A 259 10.58 -18.31 -13.34
CA GLU A 259 9.85 -19.39 -13.99
C GLU A 259 10.78 -20.32 -14.78
N GLY A 260 12.03 -19.89 -15.01
CA GLY A 260 13.05 -20.65 -15.75
C GLY A 260 13.14 -20.28 -17.23
N GLU A 261 12.37 -19.29 -17.70
CA GLU A 261 12.40 -18.83 -19.08
C GLU A 261 13.51 -17.80 -19.28
N THR A 262 14.19 -17.86 -20.43
CA THR A 262 15.30 -16.94 -20.73
C THR A 262 14.84 -15.82 -21.64
N HIS A 263 14.97 -14.59 -21.16
CA HIS A 263 14.47 -13.39 -21.84
C HIS A 263 15.55 -12.32 -22.00
N LEU A 264 15.28 -11.37 -22.89
CA LEU A 264 16.14 -10.22 -23.15
C LEU A 264 15.73 -9.03 -22.27
N TYR A 265 16.71 -8.45 -21.58
CA TYR A 265 16.61 -7.25 -20.73
C TYR A 265 17.55 -6.17 -21.27
N ASP A 266 17.28 -5.73 -22.50
CA ASP A 266 18.15 -4.80 -23.24
C ASP A 266 18.07 -3.36 -22.73
N LEU A 267 16.92 -2.93 -22.21
CA LEU A 267 16.79 -1.64 -21.53
C LEU A 267 17.62 -1.60 -20.25
N HIS A 268 18.33 -0.50 -20.03
CA HIS A 268 19.04 -0.26 -18.79
C HIS A 268 18.87 1.17 -18.27
N ALA A 269 18.61 1.30 -16.97
CA ALA A 269 18.86 2.53 -16.22
C ALA A 269 20.34 2.59 -15.78
N ARG A 270 20.87 3.79 -15.58
CA ARG A 270 22.27 4.02 -15.17
C ARG A 270 22.31 4.60 -13.76
N TYR A 271 23.27 4.17 -12.95
CA TYR A 271 23.56 4.79 -11.66
C TYR A 271 25.07 5.01 -11.48
N THR A 272 25.41 5.93 -10.60
CA THR A 272 26.76 6.23 -10.11
C THR A 272 26.87 5.80 -8.64
N PRO A 273 28.06 5.71 -8.03
CA PRO A 273 29.39 5.80 -8.63
C PRO A 273 29.68 4.69 -9.65
N GLY A 274 30.70 4.89 -10.48
CA GLY A 274 31.14 3.92 -11.49
C GLY A 274 30.16 3.74 -12.67
N ALA A 275 30.27 2.59 -13.34
CA ALA A 275 29.48 2.26 -14.53
C ALA A 275 28.22 1.44 -14.20
N GLY A 276 27.49 1.80 -13.15
CA GLY A 276 26.32 1.07 -12.65
C GLY A 276 25.18 0.94 -13.67
N ARG A 277 24.54 -0.23 -13.71
CA ARG A 277 23.42 -0.59 -14.59
C ARG A 277 22.34 -1.34 -13.83
N ILE A 278 21.09 -0.99 -14.12
CA ILE A 278 19.92 -1.80 -13.78
C ILE A 278 19.31 -2.26 -15.11
N HIS A 279 19.41 -3.54 -15.46
CA HIS A 279 18.80 -4.09 -16.68
C HIS A 279 17.36 -4.53 -16.41
N ILE A 280 16.47 -4.16 -17.34
CA ILE A 280 15.02 -4.34 -17.21
C ILE A 280 14.37 -4.84 -18.50
N ARG A 281 13.22 -5.51 -18.38
CA ARG A 281 12.26 -5.73 -19.49
C ARG A 281 10.90 -5.12 -19.13
N LEU A 282 10.10 -4.84 -20.15
CA LEU A 282 8.76 -4.27 -19.99
C LEU A 282 7.69 -5.38 -20.05
N LEU A 283 6.99 -5.61 -18.94
CA LEU A 283 5.83 -6.51 -18.88
C LEU A 283 4.59 -5.71 -19.29
N ARG A 284 4.39 -5.63 -20.62
CA ARG A 284 3.44 -4.70 -21.27
C ARG A 284 1.98 -4.92 -20.87
N ARG A 285 1.55 -6.17 -20.67
CA ARG A 285 0.16 -6.51 -20.31
C ARG A 285 -0.12 -6.20 -18.85
N GLU A 286 0.87 -6.38 -17.99
CA GLU A 286 0.80 -6.20 -16.54
C GLU A 286 1.08 -4.73 -16.11
N ARG A 287 1.55 -3.88 -17.04
CA ARG A 287 2.10 -2.53 -16.75
C ARG A 287 3.15 -2.56 -15.64
N MET A 288 4.03 -3.56 -15.71
CA MET A 288 5.14 -3.73 -14.78
C MET A 288 6.47 -3.64 -15.51
N ILE A 289 7.52 -3.34 -14.75
CA ILE A 289 8.91 -3.47 -15.18
C ILE A 289 9.52 -4.63 -14.40
N GLU A 290 10.19 -5.54 -15.10
CA GLU A 290 10.93 -6.62 -14.44
C GLU A 290 12.44 -6.35 -14.49
N VAL A 291 13.06 -6.44 -13.32
CA VAL A 291 14.49 -6.18 -13.08
C VAL A 291 15.25 -7.50 -13.01
N ALA A 292 16.19 -7.68 -13.93
CA ALA A 292 17.03 -8.88 -14.01
C ALA A 292 18.45 -8.72 -13.48
N TYR A 293 19.00 -7.50 -13.55
CA TYR A 293 20.36 -7.24 -13.13
C TYR A 293 20.52 -5.88 -12.49
N ILE A 294 21.28 -5.84 -11.40
CA ILE A 294 21.75 -4.65 -10.72
C ILE A 294 23.26 -4.83 -10.50
N GLY A 295 24.09 -3.93 -11.01
CA GLY A 295 25.54 -4.06 -10.83
C GLY A 295 26.35 -3.22 -11.81
N ILE A 296 27.63 -3.53 -11.93
CA ILE A 296 28.51 -2.89 -12.93
C ILE A 296 28.11 -3.28 -14.36
N LYS A 297 28.46 -2.45 -15.33
CA LYS A 297 28.24 -2.71 -16.77
C LYS A 297 28.71 -4.11 -17.17
N LEU A 298 27.79 -4.95 -17.65
CA LEU A 298 28.07 -6.33 -18.10
C LEU A 298 29.21 -6.38 -19.12
N GLY A 299 30.10 -7.37 -19.02
CA GLY A 299 31.24 -7.54 -19.92
C GLY A 299 32.26 -6.40 -19.85
N THR A 300 32.56 -5.92 -18.65
CA THR A 300 33.81 -5.22 -18.29
C THR A 300 34.86 -6.20 -17.81
#